data_AF-A0A4V3DD99-F1
#
_entry.id   AF-A0A4V3DD99-F1
#
_cell.length_a   1.000
_cell.length_b   1.000
_cell.length_c   1.000
_cell.angle_alpha   90.00
_cell.angle_beta   90.00
_cell.angle_gamma   90.00
#
_symmetry.space_group_name_H-M   'P 1'
#
loop_
_entity.id
_entity.type
_entity.pdbx_description
1 polymer ?
#
loop_
_entity_poly.entity_id
_entity_poly.type
_entity_poly.pdbx_seq_one_letter_code
_entity_poly.pdbx_strand_id
1 'polypeptide(L)'
;MVTEFNYIPSREDNEYLHHFFYELRRVVQCHGHEQMKDRLWLLTKTIVSYPSEEIDIEYQKQTIKILKELISGAWHCKDEMRKEKYSHPSFSLEWTDNPYAQRKTDQDRDYKKRNIHCLRELGNIKWLSDREITNFTLAIDHFFDQLHVLNWFALLDKWEEYTTKRGCIFIDGWDDQPLTTYEELARLIEASFLAAEFLYSHLPEEGVPHNEHLYDSSFAITKLDAINTDVYNPLEHINAIFGYYSSSELLSNLDHWLECAITENKIWDVDEPGRLVEFHDTIVCIYEAGWLLTQGDQIPKTWLDPNRFKGYAAPKENLNLQGKLLLQPKQRANSARTLSILYRRTGLDLTKDHLAEALSYALQKKSSPYNKYSQVRIVIKKVIEILDMINRNVCQKYGSQ
;
A
#
# COMPACT_ATOMS: atom_id res chain seq x y z
N MET A 1 1.16 33.50 35.43
CA MET A 1 2.02 32.46 34.82
C MET A 1 1.14 31.24 34.63
N VAL A 2 0.66 31.04 33.42
CA VAL A 2 -0.11 29.85 33.06
C VAL A 2 0.93 28.80 32.68
N THR A 3 0.99 27.73 33.46
CA THR A 3 1.77 26.53 33.14
C THR A 3 1.23 25.98 31.82
N GLU A 4 2.04 26.06 30.76
CA GLU A 4 1.80 25.32 29.52
C GLU A 4 1.61 23.84 29.90
N PHE A 5 0.44 23.30 29.57
CA PHE A 5 0.15 21.89 29.69
C PHE A 5 1.08 21.16 28.71
N ASN A 6 2.21 20.66 29.20
CA ASN A 6 3.08 19.75 28.45
C ASN A 6 2.45 18.36 28.41
N TYR A 7 1.29 18.25 27.77
CA TYR A 7 0.71 16.96 27.44
C TYR A 7 1.49 16.38 26.27
N ILE A 8 2.32 15.39 26.56
CA ILE A 8 2.94 14.53 25.54
C ILE A 8 2.12 13.24 25.54
N PRO A 9 1.42 12.91 24.45
CA PRO A 9 0.65 11.66 24.34
C PRO A 9 1.54 10.43 24.57
N SER A 10 0.94 9.30 24.93
CA SER A 10 1.68 8.03 24.98
C SER A 10 2.24 7.68 23.60
N ARG A 11 3.40 7.03 23.53
CA ARG A 11 4.00 6.57 22.25
C ARG A 11 3.12 5.63 21.43
N GLU A 12 2.17 4.97 22.10
CA GLU A 12 1.21 4.05 21.52
C GLU A 12 -0.07 4.76 21.05
N ASP A 13 -0.18 6.07 21.29
CA ASP A 13 -1.32 6.89 20.89
C ASP A 13 -1.07 7.46 19.48
N ASN A 14 -2.09 7.38 18.62
CA ASN A 14 -2.05 8.03 17.30
C ASN A 14 -1.86 9.56 17.44
N GLU A 15 -2.27 10.14 18.57
CA GLU A 15 -2.02 11.54 18.91
C GLU A 15 -0.52 11.87 19.07
N TYR A 16 0.34 10.88 19.33
CA TYR A 16 1.78 11.08 19.48
C TYR A 16 2.43 11.59 18.19
N LEU A 17 1.92 11.20 17.03
CA LEU A 17 2.39 11.71 15.74
C LEU A 17 1.98 13.18 15.51
N HIS A 18 0.86 13.61 16.09
CA HIS A 18 0.43 15.00 15.98
C HIS A 18 1.44 15.94 16.64
N HIS A 19 2.06 15.53 17.76
CA HIS A 19 3.11 16.30 18.43
C HIS A 19 4.26 16.66 17.48
N PHE A 20 4.69 15.74 16.60
CA PHE A 20 5.79 16.01 15.65
C PHE A 20 5.35 16.80 14.42
N PHE A 21 4.17 16.51 13.87
CA PHE A 21 3.78 17.00 12.54
C PHE A 21 2.81 18.18 12.56
N TYR A 22 2.33 18.61 13.73
CA TYR A 22 1.30 19.64 13.84
C TYR A 22 1.64 20.94 13.10
N GLU A 23 2.83 21.52 13.34
CA GLU A 23 3.22 22.78 12.71
C GLU A 23 3.39 22.65 11.19
N LEU A 24 3.93 21.51 10.75
CA LEU A 24 4.09 21.21 9.32
C LEU A 24 2.74 21.09 8.61
N ARG A 25 1.82 20.34 9.22
CA ARG A 25 0.45 20.13 8.75
C ARG A 25 -0.33 21.43 8.70
N ARG A 26 -0.23 22.26 9.75
CA ARG A 26 -0.96 23.53 9.87
C ARG A 26 -0.72 24.42 8.65
N VAL A 27 0.53 24.56 8.23
CA VAL A 27 0.89 25.42 7.09
C VAL A 27 0.28 24.90 5.80
N VAL A 28 0.38 23.58 5.53
CA VAL A 28 -0.18 22.97 4.33
C VAL A 28 -1.72 23.06 4.31
N GLN A 29 -2.38 22.86 5.45
CA GLN A 29 -3.84 22.94 5.53
C GLN A 29 -4.37 24.37 5.34
N CYS A 30 -3.67 25.39 5.85
CA CYS A 30 -4.10 26.78 5.72
C CYS A 30 -3.94 27.33 4.30
N HIS A 31 -2.96 26.83 3.54
CA HIS A 31 -2.58 27.42 2.25
C HIS A 31 -2.78 26.51 1.04
N GLY A 32 -2.88 25.20 1.23
CA GLY A 32 -2.97 24.20 0.16
C GLY A 32 -1.63 24.00 -0.56
N HIS A 33 -1.16 22.76 -0.66
CA HIS A 33 0.18 22.46 -1.19
C HIS A 33 0.36 22.84 -2.67
N GLU A 34 -0.64 22.62 -3.54
CA GLU A 34 -0.59 23.05 -4.95
C GLU A 34 -0.47 24.58 -5.06
N GLN A 35 -1.26 25.33 -4.29
CA GLN A 35 -1.20 26.79 -4.29
C GLN A 35 0.15 27.30 -3.79
N MET A 36 0.74 26.61 -2.82
CA MET A 36 2.09 26.91 -2.35
C MET A 36 3.15 26.67 -3.44
N LYS A 37 3.05 25.57 -4.22
CA LYS A 37 3.94 25.33 -5.36
C LYS A 37 3.80 26.40 -6.44
N ASP A 38 2.57 26.83 -6.74
CA ASP A 38 2.30 27.90 -7.71
C ASP A 38 2.87 29.25 -7.24
N ARG A 39 2.65 29.59 -5.97
CA ARG A 39 3.22 30.77 -5.31
C ARG A 39 4.74 30.76 -5.36
N LEU A 40 5.35 29.63 -5.01
CA LEU A 40 6.81 29.45 -5.03
C LEU A 40 7.36 29.61 -6.44
N TRP A 41 6.69 29.07 -7.46
CA TRP A 41 7.10 29.23 -8.85
C TRP A 41 7.01 30.69 -9.32
N LEU A 42 5.94 31.40 -8.94
CA LEU A 42 5.80 32.82 -9.25
C LEU A 42 6.90 33.65 -8.56
N LEU A 43 7.15 33.40 -7.28
CA LEU A 43 8.24 34.04 -6.52
C LEU A 43 9.59 33.81 -7.21
N THR A 44 9.87 32.57 -7.58
CA THR A 44 11.10 32.18 -8.29
C THR A 44 11.24 32.95 -9.61
N LYS A 45 10.16 33.04 -10.40
CA LYS A 45 10.14 33.86 -11.62
C LYS A 45 10.42 35.33 -11.33
N THR A 46 9.84 35.88 -10.28
CA THR A 46 10.02 37.29 -9.90
C THR A 46 11.48 37.59 -9.54
N ILE A 47 12.12 36.75 -8.71
CA ILE A 47 13.52 37.00 -8.27
C ILE A 47 14.54 36.84 -9.41
N VAL A 48 14.27 35.95 -10.39
CA VAL A 48 15.14 35.72 -11.55
C VAL A 48 14.80 36.61 -12.74
N SER A 49 13.75 37.43 -12.66
CA SER A 49 13.40 38.37 -13.73
C SER A 49 14.04 39.74 -13.48
N TYR A 50 14.24 40.50 -14.56
CA TYR A 50 14.55 41.92 -14.41
C TYR A 50 13.37 42.64 -13.76
N PRO A 51 13.60 43.72 -12.98
CA PRO A 51 12.54 44.48 -12.33
C PRO A 51 11.48 44.91 -13.35
N SER A 52 10.26 44.41 -13.21
CA SER A 52 9.09 44.86 -13.99
C SER A 52 8.16 45.69 -13.11
N GLU A 53 7.30 46.51 -13.72
CA GLU A 53 6.43 47.43 -12.99
C GLU A 53 5.18 46.76 -12.38
N GLU A 54 4.93 45.47 -12.65
CA GLU A 54 3.72 44.72 -12.23
C GLU A 54 4.02 43.59 -11.22
N ILE A 55 4.88 43.83 -10.23
CA ILE A 55 5.12 42.86 -9.15
C ILE A 55 4.18 43.17 -7.97
N ASP A 56 3.31 42.22 -7.60
CA ASP A 56 2.55 42.30 -6.36
C ASP A 56 3.47 41.98 -5.16
N ILE A 57 4.06 43.04 -4.61
CA ILE A 57 5.02 42.95 -3.50
C ILE A 57 4.41 42.27 -2.26
N GLU A 58 3.14 42.56 -1.94
CA GLU A 58 2.51 42.02 -0.74
C GLU A 58 2.26 40.52 -0.89
N TYR A 59 1.85 40.08 -2.08
CA TYR A 59 1.73 38.66 -2.40
C TYR A 59 3.07 37.91 -2.26
N GLN A 60 4.18 38.50 -2.70
CA GLN A 60 5.50 37.88 -2.57
C GLN A 60 5.97 37.81 -1.11
N LYS A 61 5.78 38.89 -0.34
CA LYS A 61 6.08 38.90 1.10
C LYS A 61 5.28 37.84 1.85
N GLN A 62 4.00 37.71 1.54
CA GLN A 62 3.17 36.68 2.15
C GLN A 62 3.63 35.28 1.77
N THR A 63 4.03 35.06 0.51
CA THR A 63 4.60 33.79 0.07
C THR A 63 5.88 33.45 0.84
N ILE A 64 6.79 34.40 1.00
CA ILE A 64 8.03 34.22 1.77
C ILE A 64 7.73 33.90 3.24
N LYS A 65 6.77 34.61 3.84
CA LYS A 65 6.34 34.32 5.21
C LYS A 65 5.83 32.88 5.36
N ILE A 66 4.99 32.41 4.44
CA ILE A 66 4.48 31.04 4.43
C ILE A 66 5.63 30.03 4.31
N LEU A 67 6.61 30.27 3.43
CA LEU A 67 7.79 29.40 3.29
C LEU A 67 8.62 29.35 4.59
N LYS A 68 8.80 30.48 5.28
CA LYS A 68 9.47 30.52 6.59
C LYS A 68 8.71 29.73 7.66
N GLU A 69 7.38 29.83 7.69
CA GLU A 69 6.54 29.04 8.58
C GLU A 69 6.68 27.53 8.28
N LEU A 70 6.69 27.15 7.00
CA LEU A 70 6.89 25.78 6.56
C LEU A 70 8.25 25.22 7.03
N ILE A 71 9.32 25.97 6.80
CA ILE A 71 10.69 25.59 7.22
C ILE A 71 10.78 25.49 8.75
N SER A 72 10.11 26.38 9.49
CA SER A 72 10.05 26.33 10.94
C SER A 72 9.35 25.06 11.42
N GLY A 73 8.20 24.71 10.82
CA GLY A 73 7.47 23.49 11.15
C GLY A 73 8.25 22.22 10.81
N ALA A 74 8.96 22.21 9.68
CA ALA A 74 9.81 21.10 9.28
C ALA A 74 11.02 20.91 10.21
N TRP A 75 11.64 22.02 10.63
CA TRP A 75 12.73 21.99 11.61
C TRP A 75 12.24 21.48 12.95
N HIS A 76 11.09 21.95 13.43
CA HIS A 76 10.47 21.48 14.67
C HIS A 76 10.22 19.97 14.63
N CYS A 77 9.61 19.48 13.55
CA CYS A 77 9.40 18.04 13.31
C CYS A 77 10.72 17.26 13.41
N LYS A 78 11.75 17.66 12.65
CA LYS A 78 13.07 17.01 12.64
C LYS A 78 13.73 17.02 14.03
N ASP A 79 13.69 18.16 14.71
CA ASP A 79 14.33 18.35 16.02
C ASP A 79 13.64 17.54 17.12
N GLU A 80 12.31 17.55 17.20
CA GLU A 80 11.56 16.78 18.19
C GLU A 80 11.69 15.27 17.97
N MET A 81 11.53 14.79 16.74
CA MET A 81 11.77 13.37 16.42
C MET A 81 13.18 12.92 16.82
N ARG A 82 14.19 13.77 16.60
CA ARG A 82 15.58 13.51 16.99
C ARG A 82 15.76 13.49 18.52
N LYS A 83 15.22 14.47 19.25
CA LYS A 83 15.31 14.55 20.72
C LYS A 83 14.69 13.32 21.36
N GLU A 84 13.54 12.89 20.85
CA GLU A 84 12.80 11.75 21.38
C GLU A 84 13.29 10.40 20.85
N LYS A 85 14.25 10.41 19.90
CA LYS A 85 14.75 9.23 19.19
C LYS A 85 13.61 8.40 18.60
N TYR A 86 12.62 9.09 18.03
CA TYR A 86 11.43 8.48 17.51
C TYR A 86 11.53 8.33 15.99
N SER A 87 11.15 7.15 15.51
CA SER A 87 10.91 6.88 14.09
C SER A 87 9.67 5.99 14.03
N HIS A 88 8.67 6.40 13.25
CA HIS A 88 7.46 5.60 13.13
C HIS A 88 7.81 4.24 12.48
N PRO A 89 7.32 3.10 13.02
CA PRO A 89 7.67 1.77 12.52
C PRO A 89 7.49 1.62 11.00
N SER A 90 6.45 2.25 10.45
CA SER A 90 6.13 2.20 9.03
C SER A 90 7.21 2.80 8.12
N PHE A 91 8.01 3.76 8.62
CA PHE A 91 9.13 4.36 7.88
C PHE A 91 10.33 3.42 7.70
N SER A 92 10.37 2.33 8.47
CA SER A 92 11.44 1.34 8.47
C SER A 92 11.09 0.05 7.71
N LEU A 93 9.90 -0.01 7.11
CA LEU A 93 9.46 -1.20 6.41
C LEU A 93 10.24 -1.41 5.13
N GLU A 94 10.86 -2.58 5.04
CA GLU A 94 11.58 -3.01 3.85
C GLU A 94 10.58 -3.58 2.84
N TRP A 95 10.46 -2.92 1.70
CA TRP A 95 9.71 -3.41 0.54
C TRP A 95 10.63 -4.22 -0.38
N THR A 96 10.07 -5.24 -1.01
CA THR A 96 10.76 -6.05 -2.02
C THR A 96 9.83 -6.30 -3.19
N ASP A 97 10.42 -6.52 -4.37
CA ASP A 97 9.67 -6.97 -5.55
C ASP A 97 8.84 -8.21 -5.20
N ASN A 98 7.55 -8.16 -5.55
CA ASN A 98 6.65 -9.28 -5.31
C ASN A 98 6.98 -10.42 -6.28
N PRO A 99 7.47 -11.58 -5.79
CA PRO A 99 7.83 -12.70 -6.66
C PRO A 99 6.62 -13.34 -7.37
N TYR A 100 5.41 -12.96 -6.98
CA TYR A 100 4.14 -13.45 -7.51
C TYR A 100 3.37 -12.41 -8.34
N ALA A 101 3.95 -11.22 -8.56
CA ALA A 101 3.33 -10.15 -9.35
C ALA A 101 2.92 -10.60 -10.76
N GLN A 102 1.84 -10.01 -11.27
CA GLN A 102 1.42 -10.23 -12.66
C GLN A 102 2.49 -9.75 -13.64
N ARG A 103 2.77 -10.57 -14.64
CA ARG A 103 3.61 -10.17 -15.78
C ARG A 103 2.94 -9.04 -16.54
N LYS A 104 3.73 -8.11 -17.10
CA LYS A 104 3.24 -6.99 -17.92
C LYS A 104 2.23 -7.39 -19.01
N THR A 105 2.36 -8.58 -19.60
CA THR A 105 1.44 -9.09 -20.65
C THR A 105 0.10 -9.60 -20.11
N ASP A 106 0.06 -9.90 -18.82
CA ASP A 106 -1.07 -10.51 -18.12
C ASP A 106 -1.80 -9.51 -17.19
N GLN A 107 -1.22 -8.32 -17.02
CA GLN A 107 -1.80 -7.21 -16.26
C GLN A 107 -3.12 -6.75 -16.85
N ASP A 108 -4.14 -6.60 -16.01
CA ASP A 108 -5.38 -5.92 -16.40
C ASP A 108 -5.19 -4.41 -16.55
N ARG A 109 -6.18 -3.76 -17.15
CA ARG A 109 -6.14 -2.31 -17.49
C ARG A 109 -5.95 -1.41 -16.26
N ASP A 110 -6.39 -1.87 -15.09
CA ASP A 110 -6.40 -1.10 -13.86
C ASP A 110 -5.20 -1.46 -12.97
N TYR A 111 -4.39 -2.46 -13.33
CA TYR A 111 -3.21 -2.89 -12.58
C TYR A 111 -2.26 -1.73 -12.29
N LYS A 112 -1.92 -0.94 -13.31
CA LYS A 112 -1.03 0.21 -13.14
C LYS A 112 -1.59 1.22 -12.15
N LYS A 113 -2.88 1.55 -12.26
CA LYS A 113 -3.52 2.51 -11.35
C LYS A 113 -3.48 2.02 -9.90
N ARG A 114 -3.68 0.72 -9.69
CA ARG A 114 -3.59 0.10 -8.36
C ARG A 114 -2.17 0.04 -7.80
N ASN A 115 -1.14 0.16 -8.64
CA ASN A 115 0.28 0.06 -8.25
C ASN A 115 1.01 1.40 -8.40
N ILE A 116 0.27 2.52 -8.42
CA ILE A 116 0.85 3.86 -8.33
C ILE A 116 0.70 4.30 -6.87
N HIS A 117 1.70 4.99 -6.32
CA HIS A 117 1.56 5.65 -5.03
C HIS A 117 0.34 6.59 -5.10
N CYS A 118 -0.75 6.24 -4.42
CA CYS A 118 -1.98 7.03 -4.39
C CYS A 118 -1.69 8.50 -4.06
N LEU A 119 -0.78 8.73 -3.11
CA LEU A 119 -0.33 10.06 -2.69
C LEU A 119 0.43 10.80 -3.78
N ARG A 120 1.12 10.09 -4.69
CA ARG A 120 1.79 10.71 -5.83
C ARG A 120 0.78 11.34 -6.79
N GLU A 121 -0.33 10.65 -7.06
CA GLU A 121 -1.41 11.20 -7.88
C GLU A 121 -2.21 12.28 -7.14
N LEU A 122 -2.61 12.01 -5.89
CA LEU A 122 -3.41 12.91 -5.06
C LEU A 122 -2.69 14.25 -4.83
N GLY A 123 -1.41 14.20 -4.50
CA GLY A 123 -0.58 15.37 -4.22
C GLY A 123 0.13 15.97 -5.44
N ASN A 124 -0.05 15.40 -6.63
CA ASN A 124 0.71 15.77 -7.84
C ASN A 124 2.22 15.88 -7.52
N ILE A 125 2.76 14.84 -6.86
CA ILE A 125 4.11 14.80 -6.30
C ILE A 125 5.12 14.52 -7.42
N LYS A 126 6.02 15.47 -7.65
CA LYS A 126 7.02 15.44 -8.74
C LYS A 126 8.46 15.40 -8.26
N TRP A 127 8.74 15.97 -7.09
CA TRP A 127 10.10 16.23 -6.59
C TRP A 127 10.58 15.15 -5.61
N LEU A 128 9.67 14.35 -5.05
CA LEU A 128 10.02 13.23 -4.17
C LEU A 128 10.27 11.95 -4.95
N SER A 129 11.34 11.24 -4.56
CA SER A 129 11.59 9.86 -4.95
C SER A 129 10.59 8.91 -4.28
N ASP A 130 10.43 7.70 -4.82
CA ASP A 130 9.52 6.70 -4.23
C ASP A 130 9.91 6.37 -2.78
N ARG A 131 11.22 6.34 -2.48
CA ARG A 131 11.73 6.13 -1.11
C ARG A 131 11.30 7.23 -0.14
N GLU A 132 11.26 8.48 -0.61
CA GLU A 132 10.82 9.62 0.19
C GLU A 132 9.30 9.72 0.28
N ILE A 133 8.56 9.17 -0.68
CA ILE A 133 7.11 9.06 -0.55
C ILE A 133 6.75 8.09 0.58
N THR A 134 7.46 6.97 0.68
CA THR A 134 7.26 6.00 1.78
C THR A 134 7.80 6.51 3.12
N ASN A 135 8.86 7.34 3.11
CA ASN A 135 9.43 7.96 4.29
C ASN A 135 9.79 9.43 4.03
N PHE A 136 8.83 10.32 4.21
CA PHE A 136 8.97 11.74 3.91
C PHE A 136 9.98 12.46 4.82
N THR A 137 10.33 11.88 5.98
CA THR A 137 11.34 12.48 6.86
C THR A 137 12.71 12.51 6.20
N LEU A 138 12.98 11.58 5.26
CA LEU A 138 14.21 11.60 4.46
C LEU A 138 14.33 12.87 3.61
N ALA A 139 13.21 13.37 3.08
CA ALA A 139 13.20 14.60 2.31
C ALA A 139 13.42 15.83 3.20
N ILE A 140 12.84 15.84 4.40
CA ILE A 140 13.07 16.88 5.41
C ILE A 140 14.54 16.87 5.86
N ASP A 141 15.11 15.68 6.10
CA ASP A 141 16.50 15.54 6.49
C ASP A 141 17.43 16.11 5.42
N HIS A 142 17.23 15.69 4.17
CA HIS A 142 17.98 16.17 3.01
C HIS A 142 17.91 17.68 2.86
N PHE A 143 16.72 18.29 3.00
CA PHE A 143 16.53 19.73 2.88
C PHE A 143 17.44 20.53 3.85
N PHE A 144 17.61 20.03 5.07
CA PHE A 144 18.49 20.64 6.08
C PHE A 144 19.96 20.21 5.99
N ASP A 145 20.28 19.21 5.16
CA ASP A 145 21.65 18.87 4.81
C ASP A 145 22.21 19.83 3.75
N GLN A 146 21.34 20.41 2.90
CA GLN A 146 21.72 21.41 1.91
C GLN A 146 22.13 22.74 2.56
N LEU A 147 21.30 23.25 3.49
CA LEU A 147 21.55 24.50 4.20
C LEU A 147 21.03 24.42 5.64
N HIS A 148 21.76 25.06 6.55
CA HIS A 148 21.31 25.24 7.93
C HIS A 148 20.02 26.08 7.99
N VAL A 149 19.13 25.81 8.96
CA VAL A 149 17.83 26.49 9.09
C VAL A 149 17.91 28.03 9.09
N LEU A 150 18.91 28.59 9.78
CA LEU A 150 19.11 30.05 9.79
C LEU A 150 19.55 30.60 8.44
N ASN A 151 20.29 29.82 7.65
CA ASN A 151 20.73 30.21 6.32
C ASN A 151 19.57 30.17 5.33
N TRP A 152 18.65 29.21 5.48
CA TRP A 152 17.39 29.19 4.74
C TRP A 152 16.56 30.46 4.98
N PHE A 153 16.45 30.94 6.23
CA PHE A 153 15.77 32.20 6.52
C PHE A 153 16.47 33.41 5.93
N ALA A 154 17.80 33.48 6.06
CA ALA A 154 18.59 34.55 5.47
C ALA A 154 18.44 34.57 3.93
N LEU A 155 18.39 33.40 3.29
CA LEU A 155 18.12 33.27 1.85
C LEU A 155 16.75 33.86 1.49
N LEU A 156 15.71 33.49 2.24
CA LEU A 156 14.37 33.98 2.00
C LEU A 156 14.23 35.49 2.30
N ASP A 157 14.98 36.03 3.26
CA ASP A 157 15.10 37.48 3.47
C ASP A 157 15.72 38.17 2.25
N LYS A 158 16.75 37.56 1.63
CA LYS A 158 17.35 38.09 0.40
C LYS A 158 16.39 38.02 -0.79
N TRP A 159 15.65 36.94 -0.93
CA TRP A 159 14.59 36.85 -1.93
C TRP A 159 13.53 37.95 -1.71
N GLU A 160 13.17 38.26 -0.46
CA GLU A 160 12.25 39.37 -0.15
C GLU A 160 12.83 40.72 -0.59
N GLU A 161 14.11 40.97 -0.30
CA GLU A 161 14.81 42.18 -0.74
C GLU A 161 14.78 42.34 -2.26
N TYR A 162 14.97 41.25 -3.03
CA TYR A 162 14.88 41.29 -4.49
C TYR A 162 13.49 41.67 -4.97
N THR A 163 12.44 41.13 -4.35
CA THR A 163 11.05 41.46 -4.72
C THR A 163 10.66 42.91 -4.37
N THR A 164 11.30 43.52 -3.36
CA THR A 164 10.90 44.83 -2.83
C THR A 164 11.73 45.99 -3.36
N LYS A 165 13.03 45.81 -3.62
CA LYS A 165 13.98 46.90 -3.89
C LYS A 165 14.38 47.05 -5.36
N ARG A 166 13.53 46.72 -6.35
CA ARG A 166 13.96 46.64 -7.78
C ARG A 166 15.31 45.91 -7.95
N GLY A 167 15.61 45.00 -7.02
CA GLY A 167 16.81 44.18 -7.06
C GLY A 167 16.51 42.97 -7.92
N CYS A 168 17.54 42.34 -8.45
CA CYS A 168 17.39 41.01 -9.00
C CYS A 168 18.61 40.18 -8.64
N ILE A 169 18.42 38.87 -8.66
CA ILE A 169 19.47 37.91 -8.32
C ILE A 169 20.72 38.08 -9.21
N PHE A 170 20.56 38.59 -10.44
CA PHE A 170 21.68 38.87 -11.35
C PHE A 170 22.56 40.04 -10.91
N ILE A 171 22.07 40.95 -10.06
CA ILE A 171 22.82 42.12 -9.61
C ILE A 171 23.60 41.80 -8.34
N ASP A 172 22.97 41.11 -7.38
CA ASP A 172 23.55 40.89 -6.05
C ASP A 172 24.07 39.46 -5.81
N GLY A 173 23.66 38.48 -6.63
CA GLY A 173 24.28 37.15 -6.74
C GLY A 173 24.32 36.29 -5.48
N TRP A 174 23.42 36.50 -4.50
CA TRP A 174 23.50 35.82 -3.20
C TRP A 174 23.05 34.35 -3.26
N ASP A 175 22.10 34.05 -4.16
CA ASP A 175 21.71 32.69 -4.52
C ASP A 175 22.16 32.46 -5.97
N ASP A 176 23.17 31.63 -6.13
CA ASP A 176 23.79 31.32 -7.42
C ASP A 176 23.02 30.24 -8.20
N GLN A 177 22.07 29.54 -7.55
CA GLN A 177 21.30 28.44 -8.11
C GLN A 177 19.81 28.51 -7.71
N PRO A 178 19.08 29.58 -8.09
CA PRO A 178 17.68 29.79 -7.69
C PRO A 178 16.72 28.69 -8.11
N LEU A 179 17.03 27.97 -9.19
CA LEU A 179 16.25 26.81 -9.61
C LEU A 179 16.44 25.63 -8.65
N THR A 180 17.67 25.35 -8.21
CA THR A 180 17.93 24.32 -7.20
C THR A 180 17.25 24.68 -5.88
N THR A 181 17.31 25.95 -5.47
CA THR A 181 16.57 26.46 -4.30
C THR A 181 15.06 26.24 -4.45
N TYR A 182 14.50 26.51 -5.64
CA TYR A 182 13.10 26.23 -5.95
C TYR A 182 12.77 24.74 -5.81
N GLU A 183 13.61 23.85 -6.34
CA GLU A 183 13.41 22.40 -6.27
C GLU A 183 13.40 21.91 -4.81
N GLU A 184 14.34 22.35 -3.99
CA GLU A 184 14.40 21.99 -2.56
C GLU A 184 13.17 22.50 -1.78
N LEU A 185 12.73 23.73 -2.03
CA LEU A 185 11.52 24.28 -1.41
C LEU A 185 10.26 23.53 -1.89
N ALA A 186 10.17 23.19 -3.18
CA ALA A 186 9.05 22.44 -3.73
C ALA A 186 8.99 21.02 -3.15
N ARG A 187 10.15 20.38 -2.98
CA ARG A 187 10.32 19.08 -2.36
C ARG A 187 9.91 19.10 -0.89
N LEU A 188 10.24 20.16 -0.15
CA LEU A 188 9.76 20.36 1.23
C LEU A 188 8.23 20.51 1.29
N ILE A 189 7.62 21.26 0.35
CA ILE A 189 6.16 21.39 0.26
C ILE A 189 5.50 20.02 0.05
N GLU A 190 6.03 19.20 -0.85
CA GLU A 190 5.52 17.84 -1.10
C GLU A 190 5.69 16.92 0.12
N ALA A 191 6.83 16.97 0.80
CA ALA A 191 7.05 16.18 2.03
C ALA A 191 6.08 16.59 3.15
N SER A 192 5.75 17.88 3.22
CA SER A 192 4.80 18.43 4.19
C SER A 192 3.36 18.00 3.89
N PHE A 193 3.00 17.94 2.61
CA PHE A 193 1.74 17.35 2.17
C PHE A 193 1.64 15.88 2.61
N LEU A 194 2.69 15.09 2.36
CA LEU A 194 2.72 13.69 2.80
C LEU A 194 2.59 13.54 4.33
N ALA A 195 3.24 14.41 5.10
CA ALA A 195 3.09 14.40 6.56
C ALA A 195 1.64 14.69 7.00
N ALA A 196 0.95 15.59 6.31
CA ALA A 196 -0.45 15.90 6.57
C ALA A 196 -1.39 14.73 6.21
N GLU A 197 -1.17 14.10 5.06
CA GLU A 197 -1.93 12.92 4.62
C GLU A 197 -1.68 11.71 5.51
N PHE A 198 -0.44 11.53 6.00
CA PHE A 198 -0.09 10.46 6.92
C PHE A 198 -0.94 10.48 8.20
N LEU A 199 -1.19 11.68 8.74
CA LEU A 199 -2.05 11.86 9.91
C LEU A 199 -3.54 11.68 9.60
N TYR A 200 -3.98 12.05 8.40
CA TYR A 200 -5.41 12.04 8.05
C TYR A 200 -5.90 10.66 7.62
N SER A 201 -5.08 9.94 6.86
CA SER A 201 -5.48 8.69 6.21
C SER A 201 -5.26 7.46 7.08
N HIS A 202 -4.84 7.64 8.36
CA HIS A 202 -4.41 6.55 9.24
C HIS A 202 -3.57 5.53 8.49
N LEU A 203 -2.62 6.04 7.67
CA LEU A 203 -1.84 5.19 6.78
C LEU A 203 -1.29 4.04 7.62
N PRO A 204 -1.52 2.79 7.19
CA PRO A 204 -1.38 1.64 8.07
C PRO A 204 0.00 1.67 8.72
N GLU A 205 0.08 1.11 9.94
CA GLU A 205 1.35 0.81 10.62
C GLU A 205 2.37 0.11 9.68
N GLU A 206 1.86 -0.45 8.58
CA GLU A 206 2.49 -1.21 7.51
C GLU A 206 3.02 -0.37 6.31
N GLY A 207 3.02 0.97 6.40
CA GLY A 207 3.72 1.85 5.44
C GLY A 207 2.88 2.23 4.24
N VAL A 208 3.36 3.20 3.47
CA VAL A 208 2.66 3.75 2.30
C VAL A 208 3.25 3.19 1.01
N PRO A 209 2.86 1.98 0.55
CA PRO A 209 3.27 1.49 -0.75
C PRO A 209 2.36 2.03 -1.86
N HIS A 210 2.79 1.78 -3.08
CA HIS A 210 1.96 1.83 -4.28
C HIS A 210 0.82 0.81 -4.26
N ASN A 211 0.81 -0.14 -3.32
CA ASN A 211 -0.15 -1.24 -3.21
C ASN A 211 -1.14 -1.07 -2.05
N GLU A 212 -1.59 0.16 -1.82
CA GLU A 212 -2.54 0.50 -0.76
C GLU A 212 -3.80 -0.38 -0.79
N HIS A 213 -4.23 -0.82 -1.97
CA HIS A 213 -5.36 -1.75 -2.13
C HIS A 213 -5.18 -3.11 -1.46
N LEU A 214 -3.96 -3.48 -1.04
CA LEU A 214 -3.73 -4.68 -0.22
C LEU A 214 -4.12 -4.46 1.25
N TYR A 215 -4.23 -3.21 1.69
CA TYR A 215 -4.45 -2.81 3.08
C TYR A 215 -5.74 -1.98 3.27
N ASP A 216 -6.27 -1.40 2.20
CA ASP A 216 -7.51 -0.62 2.24
C ASP A 216 -8.72 -1.54 2.45
N SER A 217 -9.33 -1.42 3.63
CA SER A 217 -10.55 -2.14 3.99
C SER A 217 -11.71 -1.83 3.03
N SER A 218 -11.80 -0.62 2.46
CA SER A 218 -12.85 -0.28 1.50
C SER A 218 -12.64 -0.98 0.16
N PHE A 219 -11.39 -1.04 -0.33
CA PHE A 219 -11.03 -1.84 -1.49
C PHE A 219 -11.28 -3.33 -1.25
N ALA A 220 -10.85 -3.84 -0.09
CA ALA A 220 -11.09 -5.22 0.32
C ALA A 220 -12.59 -5.53 0.38
N ILE A 221 -13.40 -4.71 1.05
CA ILE A 221 -14.86 -4.90 1.17
C ILE A 221 -15.54 -4.86 -0.21
N THR A 222 -15.06 -4.02 -1.14
CA THR A 222 -15.68 -3.93 -2.48
C THR A 222 -15.25 -5.03 -3.44
N LYS A 223 -14.16 -5.76 -3.16
CA LYS A 223 -13.59 -6.78 -4.07
C LYS A 223 -13.52 -8.18 -3.47
N LEU A 224 -13.45 -8.29 -2.17
CA LEU A 224 -13.25 -9.51 -1.38
C LEU A 224 -14.45 -9.72 -0.47
N ASP A 225 -14.60 -10.92 0.07
CA ASP A 225 -15.63 -11.18 1.06
C ASP A 225 -15.20 -10.63 2.43
N ALA A 226 -16.15 -10.08 3.19
CA ALA A 226 -15.88 -9.28 4.40
C ALA A 226 -15.19 -10.07 5.54
N ILE A 227 -15.09 -11.39 5.42
CA ILE A 227 -14.43 -12.27 6.40
C ILE A 227 -12.89 -12.09 6.38
N ASN A 228 -12.34 -11.44 5.35
CA ASN A 228 -10.90 -11.30 5.10
C ASN A 228 -10.33 -9.90 5.40
N THR A 229 -11.01 -9.06 6.19
CA THR A 229 -10.71 -7.61 6.26
C THR A 229 -9.66 -7.17 7.28
N ASP A 230 -9.25 -8.03 8.22
CA ASP A 230 -8.41 -7.63 9.34
C ASP A 230 -6.92 -7.88 9.01
N VAL A 231 -6.25 -6.87 8.43
CA VAL A 231 -4.80 -6.79 8.17
C VAL A 231 -4.22 -8.00 7.40
N TYR A 232 -4.14 -7.85 6.08
CA TYR A 232 -4.08 -8.98 5.17
C TYR A 232 -2.66 -9.29 4.68
N ASN A 233 -1.97 -10.25 5.31
CA ASN A 233 -0.87 -10.96 4.64
C ASN A 233 -1.44 -12.20 3.92
N PRO A 234 -1.56 -12.20 2.57
CA PRO A 234 -2.14 -13.34 1.84
C PRO A 234 -1.42 -14.66 2.12
N LEU A 235 -0.10 -14.61 2.34
CA LEU A 235 0.72 -15.81 2.58
C LEU A 235 0.46 -16.42 3.96
N GLU A 236 0.10 -15.59 4.95
CA GLU A 236 -0.27 -16.05 6.28
C GLU A 236 -1.63 -16.77 6.25
N HIS A 237 -2.61 -16.24 5.53
CA HIS A 237 -3.90 -16.94 5.32
C HIS A 237 -3.72 -18.26 4.58
N ILE A 238 -2.93 -18.25 3.51
CA ILE A 238 -2.58 -19.48 2.79
C ILE A 238 -1.92 -20.48 3.74
N ASN A 239 -0.97 -20.04 4.57
CA ASN A 239 -0.30 -20.90 5.54
C ASN A 239 -1.28 -21.50 6.56
N ALA A 240 -2.16 -20.68 7.13
CA ALA A 240 -3.17 -21.12 8.08
C ALA A 240 -4.06 -22.22 7.49
N ILE A 241 -4.61 -22.00 6.28
CA ILE A 241 -5.47 -22.99 5.61
C ILE A 241 -4.72 -24.32 5.39
N PHE A 242 -3.47 -24.26 4.90
CA PHE A 242 -2.65 -25.47 4.69
C PHE A 242 -2.07 -26.07 5.98
N GLY A 243 -2.17 -25.37 7.11
CA GLY A 243 -2.00 -25.92 8.45
C GLY A 243 -3.19 -26.77 8.88
N TYR A 244 -4.41 -26.40 8.47
CA TYR A 244 -5.64 -27.14 8.77
C TYR A 244 -5.94 -28.25 7.77
N TYR A 245 -5.64 -28.07 6.49
CA TYR A 245 -5.93 -29.03 5.42
C TYR A 245 -4.69 -29.38 4.60
N SER A 246 -4.52 -30.65 4.26
CA SER A 246 -3.68 -31.05 3.14
C SER A 246 -4.34 -30.66 1.81
N SER A 247 -3.55 -30.48 0.74
CA SER A 247 -4.15 -30.18 -0.56
C SER A 247 -5.02 -31.32 -1.06
N SER A 248 -4.67 -32.58 -0.77
CA SER A 248 -5.50 -33.75 -1.08
C SER A 248 -6.90 -33.68 -0.42
N GLU A 249 -6.98 -33.27 0.85
CA GLU A 249 -8.25 -33.08 1.56
C GLU A 249 -9.09 -31.97 0.93
N LEU A 250 -8.49 -30.80 0.65
CA LEU A 250 -9.19 -29.69 0.00
C LEU A 250 -9.76 -30.11 -1.37
N LEU A 251 -8.96 -30.81 -2.18
CA LEU A 251 -9.38 -31.25 -3.51
C LEU A 251 -10.51 -32.27 -3.45
N SER A 252 -10.47 -33.21 -2.50
CA SER A 252 -11.50 -34.22 -2.28
C SER A 252 -12.81 -33.59 -1.79
N ASN A 253 -12.73 -32.67 -0.84
CA ASN A 253 -13.90 -31.98 -0.29
C ASN A 253 -14.56 -31.07 -1.36
N LEU A 254 -13.75 -30.37 -2.17
CA LEU A 254 -14.24 -29.58 -3.30
C LEU A 254 -14.96 -30.45 -4.34
N ASP A 255 -14.42 -31.64 -4.63
CA ASP A 255 -15.06 -32.61 -5.53
C ASP A 255 -16.41 -33.07 -5.00
N HIS A 256 -16.46 -33.43 -3.72
CA HIS A 256 -17.69 -33.86 -3.08
C HIS A 256 -18.75 -32.76 -3.10
N TRP A 257 -18.39 -31.54 -2.69
CA TRP A 257 -19.30 -30.40 -2.68
C TRP A 257 -19.88 -30.11 -4.06
N LEU A 258 -19.03 -29.96 -5.08
CA LEU A 258 -19.50 -29.64 -6.43
C LEU A 258 -20.31 -30.78 -7.04
N GLU A 259 -20.06 -32.03 -6.68
CA GLU A 259 -20.91 -33.16 -7.09
C GLU A 259 -22.30 -33.10 -6.48
N CYS A 260 -22.44 -32.68 -5.22
CA CYS A 260 -23.74 -32.44 -4.57
C CYS A 260 -24.51 -31.30 -5.28
N ALA A 261 -23.82 -30.23 -5.68
CA ALA A 261 -24.45 -29.12 -6.41
C ALA A 261 -24.95 -29.51 -7.82
N ILE A 262 -24.39 -30.57 -8.42
CA ILE A 262 -24.75 -31.04 -9.77
C ILE A 262 -25.73 -32.22 -9.71
N THR A 263 -25.64 -33.06 -8.69
CA THR A 263 -26.36 -34.34 -8.62
C THR A 263 -27.48 -34.26 -7.60
N GLU A 264 -28.73 -34.35 -8.05
CA GLU A 264 -29.93 -34.28 -7.19
C GLU A 264 -29.94 -35.33 -6.06
N ASN A 265 -29.31 -36.50 -6.31
CA ASN A 265 -29.27 -37.61 -5.36
C ASN A 265 -28.05 -37.60 -4.43
N LYS A 266 -27.11 -36.65 -4.57
CA LYS A 266 -25.97 -36.50 -3.66
C LYS A 266 -26.17 -35.27 -2.80
N ILE A 267 -26.00 -35.45 -1.49
CA ILE A 267 -26.15 -34.40 -0.49
C ILE A 267 -24.83 -34.26 0.24
N TRP A 268 -24.44 -33.01 0.52
CA TRP A 268 -23.53 -32.77 1.62
C TRP A 268 -24.29 -33.13 2.89
N ASP A 269 -23.64 -33.78 3.84
CA ASP A 269 -24.32 -34.36 5.00
C ASP A 269 -25.34 -33.38 5.60
N VAL A 270 -26.62 -33.79 5.63
CA VAL A 270 -27.76 -32.90 5.95
C VAL A 270 -27.69 -32.44 7.40
N ASP A 271 -26.93 -33.13 8.23
CA ASP A 271 -26.67 -32.80 9.63
C ASP A 271 -25.47 -31.86 9.80
N GLU A 272 -24.78 -31.48 8.71
CA GLU A 272 -23.62 -30.58 8.73
C GLU A 272 -23.67 -29.38 7.74
N PRO A 273 -24.80 -28.67 7.53
CA PRO A 273 -24.84 -27.48 6.67
C PRO A 273 -23.81 -26.42 7.05
N GLY A 274 -23.55 -26.26 8.35
CA GLY A 274 -22.54 -25.34 8.87
C GLY A 274 -21.15 -25.65 8.34
N ARG A 275 -20.76 -26.93 8.25
CA ARG A 275 -19.45 -27.31 7.71
C ARG A 275 -19.31 -27.03 6.23
N LEU A 276 -20.40 -27.12 5.46
CA LEU A 276 -20.38 -26.75 4.06
C LEU A 276 -20.17 -25.24 3.87
N VAL A 277 -20.81 -24.42 4.71
CA VAL A 277 -20.61 -22.98 4.72
C VAL A 277 -19.17 -22.64 5.10
N GLU A 278 -18.64 -23.21 6.18
CA GLU A 278 -17.24 -23.03 6.59
C GLU A 278 -16.25 -23.46 5.49
N PHE A 279 -16.52 -24.57 4.80
CA PHE A 279 -15.69 -25.04 3.71
C PHE A 279 -15.79 -24.13 2.47
N HIS A 280 -16.99 -23.65 2.14
CA HIS A 280 -17.18 -22.63 1.10
C HIS A 280 -16.32 -21.39 1.41
N ASP A 281 -16.40 -20.88 2.63
CA ASP A 281 -15.68 -19.68 3.05
C ASP A 281 -14.16 -19.90 2.99
N THR A 282 -13.71 -21.11 3.35
CA THR A 282 -12.30 -21.52 3.18
C THR A 282 -11.87 -21.49 1.71
N ILE A 283 -12.70 -22.00 0.80
CA ILE A 283 -12.41 -22.02 -0.65
C ILE A 283 -12.44 -20.60 -1.25
N VAL A 284 -13.36 -19.74 -0.80
CA VAL A 284 -13.38 -18.33 -1.21
C VAL A 284 -12.13 -17.61 -0.70
N CYS A 285 -11.79 -17.78 0.57
CA CYS A 285 -10.61 -17.17 1.20
C CYS A 285 -9.31 -17.54 0.47
N ILE A 286 -9.08 -18.84 0.20
CA ILE A 286 -7.86 -19.27 -0.51
C ILE A 286 -7.81 -18.73 -1.96
N TYR A 287 -8.96 -18.61 -2.63
CA TYR A 287 -9.03 -18.07 -3.98
C TYR A 287 -8.79 -16.56 -4.01
N GLU A 288 -9.30 -15.82 -3.03
CA GLU A 288 -9.05 -14.39 -2.83
C GLU A 288 -7.59 -14.10 -2.46
N ALA A 289 -7.00 -14.90 -1.57
CA ALA A 289 -5.59 -14.78 -1.18
C ALA A 289 -4.66 -14.96 -2.37
N GLY A 290 -4.90 -15.98 -3.18
CA GLY A 290 -4.14 -16.18 -4.41
C GLY A 290 -4.31 -15.03 -5.41
N TRP A 291 -5.49 -14.40 -5.45
CA TRP A 291 -5.74 -13.27 -6.35
C TRP A 291 -4.94 -12.05 -5.89
N LEU A 292 -5.10 -11.65 -4.62
CA LEU A 292 -4.42 -10.51 -4.00
C LEU A 292 -2.90 -10.62 -4.10
N LEU A 293 -2.35 -11.82 -3.85
CA LEU A 293 -0.92 -12.11 -3.97
C LEU A 293 -0.34 -11.71 -5.33
N THR A 294 -1.16 -11.68 -6.39
CA THR A 294 -0.73 -11.30 -7.73
C THR A 294 -0.96 -9.83 -8.09
N GLN A 295 -1.66 -9.05 -7.26
CA GLN A 295 -2.11 -7.68 -7.60
C GLN A 295 -1.10 -6.57 -7.29
N GLY A 296 -0.05 -6.85 -6.51
CA GLY A 296 0.99 -5.87 -6.16
C GLY A 296 2.31 -6.16 -6.85
N ASP A 297 3.03 -5.13 -7.26
CA ASP A 297 4.39 -5.19 -7.78
C ASP A 297 5.46 -5.30 -6.68
N GLN A 298 5.15 -4.83 -5.47
CA GLN A 298 5.96 -4.91 -4.27
C GLN A 298 5.14 -5.36 -3.06
N ILE A 299 5.80 -6.04 -2.13
CA ILE A 299 5.22 -6.47 -0.84
C ILE A 299 6.21 -6.20 0.29
N PRO A 300 5.75 -6.11 1.56
CA PRO A 300 6.65 -6.07 2.69
C PRO A 300 7.51 -7.33 2.70
N LYS A 301 8.82 -7.16 2.87
CA LYS A 301 9.76 -8.28 2.94
C LYS A 301 9.42 -9.25 4.08
N THR A 302 8.81 -8.74 5.15
CA THR A 302 8.34 -9.52 6.30
C THR A 302 7.23 -10.51 5.94
N TRP A 303 6.43 -10.25 4.91
CA TRP A 303 5.39 -11.18 4.44
C TRP A 303 5.97 -12.47 3.87
N LEU A 304 7.23 -12.44 3.41
CA LEU A 304 7.95 -13.60 2.93
C LEU A 304 8.62 -14.41 4.05
N ASP A 305 8.53 -13.97 5.30
CA ASP A 305 9.15 -14.61 6.46
C ASP A 305 8.08 -15.36 7.30
N PRO A 306 7.96 -16.70 7.15
CA PRO A 306 6.98 -17.50 7.87
C PRO A 306 7.13 -17.42 9.40
N ASN A 307 8.32 -17.11 9.91
CA ASN A 307 8.54 -17.00 11.35
C ASN A 307 7.83 -15.79 11.95
N ARG A 308 7.36 -14.86 11.11
CA ARG A 308 6.57 -13.69 11.50
C ARG A 308 5.06 -13.93 11.39
N PHE A 309 4.62 -15.07 10.86
CA PHE A 309 3.19 -15.40 10.76
C PHE A 309 2.65 -15.70 12.17
N LYS A 310 1.53 -15.07 12.54
CA LYS A 310 0.83 -15.37 13.78
C LYS A 310 0.22 -16.76 13.66
N GLY A 311 0.78 -17.71 14.41
CA GLY A 311 0.31 -19.10 14.37
C GLY A 311 0.82 -19.90 13.17
N TYR A 312 2.06 -19.62 12.73
CA TYR A 312 2.76 -20.44 11.73
C TYR A 312 2.49 -21.94 11.92
N ALA A 313 2.05 -22.59 10.85
CA ALA A 313 1.85 -24.02 10.80
C ALA A 313 2.71 -24.63 9.69
N ALA A 314 3.43 -25.71 10.02
CA ALA A 314 4.08 -26.51 9.00
C ALA A 314 3.01 -27.08 8.04
N PRO A 315 3.20 -27.00 6.71
CA PRO A 315 2.22 -27.52 5.77
C PRO A 315 1.96 -29.00 6.02
N LYS A 316 0.69 -29.39 6.18
CA LYS A 316 0.33 -30.81 6.37
C LYS A 316 0.90 -31.67 5.25
N GLU A 317 1.43 -32.85 5.60
CA GLU A 317 1.97 -33.77 4.59
C GLU A 317 0.85 -34.24 3.64
N ASN A 318 1.13 -34.22 2.34
CA ASN A 318 0.25 -34.83 1.36
C ASN A 318 0.47 -36.34 1.40
N LEU A 319 -0.33 -37.05 2.20
CA LEU A 319 -0.24 -38.51 2.35
C LEU A 319 -0.52 -39.28 1.03
N ASN A 320 -1.02 -38.61 -0.02
CA ASN A 320 -1.25 -39.20 -1.34
C ASN A 320 -1.14 -38.18 -2.48
N LEU A 321 0.08 -37.94 -2.98
CA LEU A 321 0.31 -37.37 -4.32
C LEU A 321 0.31 -38.46 -5.42
N GLN A 322 -0.32 -39.62 -5.19
CA GLN A 322 -0.55 -40.63 -6.23
C GLN A 322 -1.65 -40.22 -7.24
N GLY A 323 -2.32 -39.09 -7.01
CA GLY A 323 -3.20 -38.45 -7.99
C GLY A 323 -2.42 -37.79 -9.13
N LYS A 324 -2.96 -37.86 -10.35
CA LYS A 324 -2.41 -37.20 -11.53
C LYS A 324 -2.40 -35.67 -11.30
N LEU A 325 -1.22 -35.09 -11.07
CA LEU A 325 -1.02 -33.64 -10.94
C LEU A 325 -1.80 -32.89 -12.02
N LEU A 326 -2.66 -31.94 -11.63
CA LEU A 326 -3.47 -31.18 -12.58
C LEU A 326 -2.64 -30.13 -13.32
N LEU A 327 -1.57 -29.66 -12.67
CA LEU A 327 -0.60 -28.74 -13.25
C LEU A 327 0.44 -29.45 -14.12
N GLN A 328 0.54 -29.00 -15.36
CA GLN A 328 1.62 -29.38 -16.27
C GLN A 328 2.98 -28.95 -15.72
N PRO A 329 4.09 -29.64 -16.06
CA PRO A 329 5.43 -29.25 -15.59
C PRO A 329 5.78 -27.77 -15.85
N LYS A 330 5.38 -27.23 -17.01
CA LYS A 330 5.57 -25.81 -17.35
C LYS A 330 4.78 -24.85 -16.45
N GLN A 331 3.63 -25.28 -15.96
CA GLN A 331 2.79 -24.50 -15.05
C GLN A 331 3.39 -24.49 -13.65
N ARG A 332 3.88 -25.65 -13.18
CA ARG A 332 4.59 -25.79 -11.90
C ARG A 332 5.88 -24.99 -11.83
N ALA A 333 6.65 -24.98 -12.92
CA ALA A 333 7.88 -24.18 -13.00
C ALA A 333 7.62 -22.66 -12.98
N ASN A 334 6.37 -22.22 -13.15
CA ASN A 334 6.01 -20.81 -13.27
C ASN A 334 4.66 -20.54 -12.61
N SER A 335 4.61 -20.77 -11.30
CA SER A 335 3.42 -20.64 -10.45
C SER A 335 2.77 -19.26 -10.56
N ALA A 336 3.58 -18.18 -10.49
CA ALA A 336 3.10 -16.81 -10.58
C ALA A 336 2.35 -16.54 -11.90
N ARG A 337 2.99 -16.86 -13.05
CA ARG A 337 2.34 -16.72 -14.37
C ARG A 337 1.07 -17.55 -14.46
N THR A 338 1.10 -18.77 -13.94
CA THR A 338 -0.05 -19.66 -14.01
C THR A 338 -1.22 -19.09 -13.21
N LEU A 339 -1.00 -18.57 -12.01
CA LEU A 339 -2.02 -17.88 -11.23
C LEU A 339 -2.60 -16.69 -11.99
N SER A 340 -1.76 -15.80 -12.53
CA SER A 340 -2.23 -14.63 -13.30
C SER A 340 -3.13 -15.03 -14.47
N ILE A 341 -2.76 -16.07 -15.24
CA ILE A 341 -3.55 -16.57 -16.37
C ILE A 341 -4.90 -17.14 -15.90
N LEU A 342 -4.92 -17.85 -14.78
CA LEU A 342 -6.15 -18.42 -14.22
C LEU A 342 -7.13 -17.29 -13.85
N TYR A 343 -6.69 -16.31 -13.06
CA TYR A 343 -7.54 -15.18 -12.65
C TYR A 343 -8.01 -14.31 -13.82
N ARG A 344 -7.15 -14.07 -14.83
CA ARG A 344 -7.55 -13.31 -16.02
C ARG A 344 -8.65 -14.00 -16.82
N ARG A 345 -8.63 -15.34 -16.89
CA ARG A 345 -9.59 -16.12 -17.68
C ARG A 345 -10.95 -16.25 -16.98
N THR A 346 -10.97 -16.39 -15.66
CA THR A 346 -12.21 -16.65 -14.91
C THR A 346 -12.79 -15.42 -14.25
N GLY A 347 -11.96 -14.43 -13.87
CA GLY A 347 -12.37 -13.34 -13.01
C GLY A 347 -12.55 -13.77 -11.56
N LEU A 348 -12.35 -12.83 -10.63
CA LEU A 348 -12.59 -13.05 -9.21
C LEU A 348 -14.10 -13.17 -8.94
N ASP A 349 -14.85 -12.11 -9.25
CA ASP A 349 -16.28 -11.97 -9.00
C ASP A 349 -17.10 -13.13 -9.61
N LEU A 350 -16.89 -13.42 -10.90
CA LEU A 350 -17.61 -14.50 -11.59
C LEU A 350 -17.37 -15.88 -10.96
N THR A 351 -16.17 -16.12 -10.41
CA THR A 351 -15.88 -17.40 -9.76
C THR A 351 -16.56 -17.46 -8.39
N LYS A 352 -16.58 -16.35 -7.64
CA LYS A 352 -17.31 -16.24 -6.37
C LYS A 352 -18.81 -16.46 -6.56
N ASP A 353 -19.41 -15.83 -7.57
CA ASP A 353 -20.84 -16.00 -7.87
C ASP A 353 -21.18 -17.47 -8.15
N HIS A 354 -20.35 -18.17 -8.93
CA HIS A 354 -20.55 -19.59 -9.19
C HIS A 354 -20.36 -20.46 -7.94
N LEU A 355 -19.46 -20.10 -7.02
CA LEU A 355 -19.28 -20.82 -5.76
C LEU A 355 -20.47 -20.62 -4.81
N ALA A 356 -20.94 -19.38 -4.67
CA ALA A 356 -22.12 -19.06 -3.88
C ALA A 356 -23.38 -19.76 -4.43
N GLU A 357 -23.50 -19.80 -5.76
CA GLU A 357 -24.58 -20.53 -6.42
C GLU A 357 -24.47 -22.05 -6.16
N ALA A 358 -23.27 -22.63 -6.29
CA ALA A 358 -23.04 -24.05 -6.00
C ALA A 358 -23.35 -24.40 -4.53
N LEU A 359 -23.01 -23.52 -3.59
CA LEU A 359 -23.40 -23.63 -2.18
C LEU A 359 -24.92 -23.68 -2.05
N SER A 360 -25.64 -22.73 -2.66
CA SER A 360 -27.10 -22.68 -2.64
C SER A 360 -27.75 -23.96 -3.20
N TYR A 361 -27.25 -24.50 -4.32
CA TYR A 361 -27.76 -25.75 -4.88
C TYR A 361 -27.54 -26.94 -3.94
N ALA A 362 -26.32 -27.08 -3.40
CA ALA A 362 -25.98 -28.14 -2.47
C ALA A 362 -26.83 -28.10 -1.19
N LEU A 363 -27.14 -26.91 -0.66
CA LEU A 363 -27.98 -26.73 0.53
C LEU A 363 -29.47 -26.96 0.26
N GLN A 364 -29.98 -26.56 -0.91
CA GLN A 364 -31.42 -26.65 -1.23
C GLN A 364 -31.86 -28.01 -1.78
N LYS A 365 -30.95 -28.99 -1.88
CA LYS A 365 -31.18 -30.28 -2.56
C LYS A 365 -31.68 -30.10 -4.00
N LYS A 366 -31.14 -29.10 -4.70
CA LYS A 366 -31.42 -28.83 -6.10
C LYS A 366 -30.20 -29.18 -6.92
N SER A 367 -30.41 -29.69 -8.13
CA SER A 367 -29.33 -29.85 -9.11
C SER A 367 -29.23 -28.63 -10.01
N SER A 368 -28.00 -28.28 -10.38
CA SER A 368 -27.82 -27.31 -11.46
C SER A 368 -28.25 -27.93 -12.80
N PRO A 369 -29.13 -27.27 -13.57
CA PRO A 369 -29.58 -27.78 -14.87
C PRO A 369 -28.46 -27.83 -15.92
N TYR A 370 -27.32 -27.19 -15.64
CA TYR A 370 -26.13 -27.19 -16.48
C TYR A 370 -24.89 -27.48 -15.64
N ASN A 371 -24.00 -28.36 -16.10
CA ASN A 371 -22.71 -28.59 -15.45
C ASN A 371 -21.72 -27.43 -15.70
N LYS A 372 -22.12 -26.20 -15.33
CA LYS A 372 -21.32 -24.98 -15.48
C LYS A 372 -20.16 -24.89 -14.48
N TYR A 373 -20.21 -25.67 -13.39
CA TYR A 373 -19.14 -25.70 -12.39
C TYR A 373 -17.91 -26.49 -12.83
N SER A 374 -17.94 -27.22 -13.94
CA SER A 374 -16.80 -27.99 -14.45
C SER A 374 -15.54 -27.13 -14.66
N GLN A 375 -15.70 -25.93 -15.22
CA GLN A 375 -14.59 -24.99 -15.42
C GLN A 375 -14.10 -24.40 -14.10
N VAL A 376 -15.02 -24.04 -13.19
CA VAL A 376 -14.72 -23.51 -11.85
C VAL A 376 -13.94 -24.54 -11.03
N ARG A 377 -14.41 -25.81 -11.02
CA ARG A 377 -13.75 -26.96 -10.41
C ARG A 377 -12.30 -27.08 -10.85
N ILE A 378 -12.04 -27.08 -12.16
CA ILE A 378 -10.68 -27.21 -12.70
C ILE A 378 -9.79 -26.03 -12.28
N VAL A 379 -10.33 -24.82 -12.26
CA VAL A 379 -9.57 -23.60 -11.93
C VAL A 379 -9.21 -23.57 -10.46
N ILE A 380 -10.17 -23.76 -9.57
CA ILE A 380 -9.93 -23.75 -8.12
C ILE A 380 -8.94 -24.85 -7.73
N LYS A 381 -9.09 -26.06 -8.28
CA LYS A 381 -8.13 -27.13 -8.03
C LYS A 381 -6.69 -26.75 -8.42
N LYS A 382 -6.52 -26.09 -9.57
CA LYS A 382 -5.20 -25.59 -9.99
C LYS A 382 -4.70 -24.50 -9.07
N VAL A 383 -5.56 -23.59 -8.61
CA VAL A 383 -5.20 -22.57 -7.62
C VAL A 383 -4.73 -23.22 -6.32
N ILE A 384 -5.49 -24.18 -5.76
CA ILE A 384 -5.10 -24.95 -4.56
C ILE A 384 -3.73 -25.60 -4.74
N GLU A 385 -3.49 -26.32 -5.85
CA GLU A 385 -2.19 -26.95 -6.11
C GLU A 385 -1.05 -25.91 -6.17
N ILE A 386 -1.26 -24.76 -6.83
CA ILE A 386 -0.23 -23.72 -6.92
C ILE A 386 0.04 -23.08 -5.55
N LEU A 387 -1.00 -22.80 -4.76
CA LEU A 387 -0.86 -22.15 -3.47
C LEU A 387 -0.23 -23.09 -2.42
N ASP A 388 -0.51 -24.41 -2.48
CA ASP A 388 0.22 -25.41 -1.67
C ASP A 388 1.71 -25.38 -1.99
N MET A 389 2.08 -25.36 -3.29
CA MET A 389 3.47 -25.24 -3.72
C MET A 389 4.12 -23.93 -3.24
N ILE A 390 3.41 -22.81 -3.34
CA ILE A 390 3.90 -21.50 -2.87
C ILE A 390 4.12 -21.55 -1.35
N ASN A 391 3.14 -22.02 -0.58
CA ASN A 391 3.24 -22.14 0.87
C ASN A 391 4.44 -23.00 1.29
N ARG A 392 4.60 -24.18 0.68
CA ARG A 392 5.75 -25.06 0.95
C ARG A 392 7.07 -24.40 0.61
N ASN A 393 7.17 -23.73 -0.53
CA ASN A 393 8.40 -23.03 -0.92
C ASN A 393 8.74 -21.90 0.06
N VAL A 394 7.74 -21.12 0.49
CA VAL A 394 7.91 -20.04 1.47
C VAL A 394 8.35 -20.62 2.83
N CYS A 395 7.66 -21.67 3.30
CA CYS A 395 8.03 -22.39 4.53
C CYS A 395 9.43 -23.01 4.46
N GLN A 396 9.84 -23.62 3.34
CA GLN A 396 11.16 -24.25 3.20
C GLN A 396 12.30 -23.25 3.08
N LYS A 397 12.06 -22.14 2.38
CA LYS A 397 13.10 -21.15 2.08
C LYS A 397 13.39 -20.24 3.26
N TYR A 398 12.40 -20.02 4.12
CA TYR A 398 12.44 -18.99 5.17
C TYR A 398 12.01 -19.50 6.55
N GLY A 399 11.30 -20.64 6.64
CA GLY A 399 11.06 -21.33 7.91
C GLY A 399 12.35 -22.01 8.34
N SER A 400 13.04 -21.41 9.30
CA SER A 400 14.14 -22.09 9.98
C SER A 400 13.51 -23.05 10.99
N GLN A 401 14.00 -24.28 11.04
CA GLN A 401 13.68 -25.21 12.14
C GLN A 401 14.19 -24.68 13.47
#